data_AF-A0A5K7YTU9-F1
#
_entry.id   AF-A0A5K7YTU9-F1
#
_cell.length_a   1.000
_cell.length_b   1.000
_cell.length_c   1.000
_cell.angle_alpha   90.00
_cell.angle_beta   90.00
_cell.angle_gamma   90.00
#
_symmetry.space_group_name_H-M   'P 1'
#
loop_
_entity.id
_entity.type
_entity.pdbx_description
1 polymer ?
#
loop_
_entity_poly.entity_id
_entity_poly.type
_entity_poly.pdbx_seq_one_letter_code
_entity_poly.pdbx_strand_id
1 'polypeptide(L)'
;MKTKKIILLAVCLVLIAVPLQAAEKLTFSTIEGANNALISGKAVAETYRRIGIETVFGSFPGLRSLVYSNTGETDGELYRIAGVTEKCPNLLMVPVPVNVQEGMVFTKQTEFAIKGWDRL
;
A
#
# COMPACT_ATOMS: atom_id res chain seq x y z
N MET A 1 -33.29 30.57 -31.07
CA MET A 1 -33.71 29.97 -29.77
C MET A 1 -33.36 28.49 -29.63
N LYS A 2 -33.50 27.65 -30.67
CA LYS A 2 -33.21 26.21 -30.58
C LYS A 2 -31.73 25.87 -30.32
N THR A 3 -30.80 26.54 -31.00
CA THR A 3 -29.34 26.34 -30.84
C THR A 3 -28.82 26.69 -29.45
N LYS A 4 -29.27 27.81 -28.85
CA LYS A 4 -28.91 28.16 -27.46
C LYS A 4 -29.41 27.13 -26.44
N LYS A 5 -30.60 26.54 -26.67
CA LYS A 5 -31.13 25.46 -25.83
C LYS A 5 -30.34 24.16 -25.96
N ILE A 6 -29.86 23.82 -27.16
CA ILE A 6 -29.02 22.64 -27.41
C ILE A 6 -27.65 22.80 -26.73
N ILE A 7 -27.03 23.98 -26.86
CA ILE A 7 -25.74 24.27 -26.19
C ILE A 7 -25.91 24.22 -24.66
N LEU A 8 -26.97 24.82 -24.12
CA LEU A 8 -27.26 24.77 -22.69
C LEU A 8 -27.48 23.33 -22.20
N LEU A 9 -28.19 22.50 -22.98
CA LEU A 9 -28.42 21.10 -22.66
C LEU A 9 -27.11 20.30 -22.67
N ALA A 10 -26.24 20.53 -23.65
CA ALA A 10 -24.93 19.88 -23.73
C ALA A 10 -24.01 20.29 -22.55
N VAL A 11 -24.00 21.57 -22.17
CA VAL A 11 -23.25 22.06 -21.00
C VAL A 11 -23.79 21.44 -19.71
N CYS A 12 -25.11 21.35 -19.54
CA CYS A 12 -25.70 20.66 -18.40
C CYS A 12 -25.35 19.17 -18.36
N LEU A 13 -25.36 18.48 -19.50
CA LEU A 13 -24.96 17.06 -19.59
C LEU A 13 -23.51 16.84 -19.19
N VAL A 14 -22.59 17.73 -19.60
CA VAL A 14 -21.18 17.68 -19.20
C VAL A 14 -21.02 17.94 -17.70
N LEU A 15 -21.74 18.94 -17.16
CA LEU A 15 -21.68 19.28 -15.73
C LEU A 15 -22.25 18.17 -14.81
N ILE A 16 -23.21 17.38 -15.29
CA ILE A 16 -23.79 16.24 -14.55
C ILE A 16 -22.87 15.01 -14.61
N ALA A 17 -22.02 14.88 -15.64
CA ALA A 17 -21.13 13.72 -15.80
C ALA A 17 -19.86 13.78 -14.93
N VAL A 18 -19.38 14.98 -14.57
CA VAL A 18 -18.15 15.16 -13.77
C VAL A 18 -18.20 14.51 -12.37
N PRO A 19 -19.30 14.58 -11.60
CA PRO A 19 -19.36 13.95 -10.28
C PRO A 19 -19.53 12.41 -10.30
N LEU A 20 -19.57 11.78 -11.49
CA LEU A 20 -19.70 10.33 -11.63
C LEU A 20 -18.34 9.61 -11.70
N GLN A 21 -17.24 10.27 -11.33
CA GLN A 21 -15.96 9.60 -11.21
C GLN A 21 -15.99 8.75 -9.94
N ALA A 22 -16.03 7.42 -10.12
CA ALA A 22 -15.96 6.47 -9.02
C ALA A 22 -14.68 6.72 -8.20
N ALA A 23 -14.78 6.60 -6.87
CA ALA A 23 -13.62 6.67 -6.00
C ALA A 23 -12.58 5.65 -6.48
N GLU A 24 -11.34 6.11 -6.66
CA GLU A 24 -10.24 5.25 -7.07
C GLU A 24 -10.04 4.17 -6.01
N LYS A 25 -9.94 2.92 -6.46
CA LYS A 25 -9.74 1.76 -5.58
C LYS A 25 -8.43 1.09 -5.95
N LEU A 26 -7.52 1.04 -4.98
CA LEU A 26 -6.23 0.38 -5.11
C LEU A 26 -6.22 -0.93 -4.34
N THR A 27 -5.69 -1.98 -4.94
CA THR A 27 -5.54 -3.30 -4.35
C THR A 27 -4.06 -3.58 -4.13
N PHE A 28 -3.65 -3.81 -2.89
CA PHE A 28 -2.29 -4.14 -2.54
C PHE A 28 -2.18 -5.59 -2.10
N SER A 29 -1.14 -6.28 -2.55
CA SER A 29 -0.73 -7.55 -1.97
C SER A 29 -0.04 -7.32 -0.61
N THR A 30 -0.09 -8.31 0.29
CA THR A 30 0.68 -8.34 1.54
C THR A 30 0.96 -9.77 2.02
N ILE A 31 1.96 -9.91 2.91
CA ILE A 31 2.32 -11.18 3.55
C ILE A 31 1.25 -11.63 4.54
N GLU A 32 0.79 -12.88 4.41
CA GLU A 32 -0.16 -13.51 5.32
C GLU A 32 0.42 -13.79 6.72
N GLY A 33 -0.44 -13.66 7.73
CA GLY A 33 -0.07 -13.94 9.13
C GLY A 33 0.91 -12.95 9.77
N ALA A 34 1.36 -11.92 9.05
CA ALA A 34 2.29 -10.93 9.57
C ALA A 34 1.57 -9.84 10.38
N ASN A 35 1.86 -9.72 11.68
CA ASN A 35 1.33 -8.62 12.50
C ASN A 35 1.70 -7.23 11.95
N ASN A 36 2.87 -7.12 11.31
CA ASN A 36 3.29 -5.88 10.66
C ASN A 36 2.39 -5.51 9.46
N ALA A 37 1.87 -6.50 8.72
CA ALA A 37 0.88 -6.29 7.65
C ALA A 37 -0.40 -5.65 8.17
N LEU A 38 -0.90 -6.15 9.31
CA LEU A 38 -2.10 -5.60 9.92
C LEU A 38 -1.93 -4.12 10.34
N ILE A 39 -0.81 -3.79 10.98
CA ILE A 39 -0.55 -2.43 11.49
C ILE A 39 -0.29 -1.48 10.32
N SER A 40 0.58 -1.87 9.40
CA SER A 40 0.91 -1.08 8.21
C SER A 40 -0.29 -0.86 7.31
N GLY A 41 -1.13 -1.88 7.12
CA GLY A 41 -2.34 -1.80 6.31
C GLY A 41 -3.31 -0.75 6.84
N LYS A 42 -3.46 -0.64 8.17
CA LYS A 42 -4.30 0.42 8.79
C LYS A 42 -3.74 1.83 8.52
N ALA A 43 -2.43 2.01 8.65
CA ALA A 43 -1.78 3.29 8.41
C ALA A 43 -1.89 3.71 6.93
N VAL A 44 -1.65 2.79 6.01
CA VAL A 44 -1.77 3.02 4.56
C VAL A 44 -3.23 3.30 4.18
N ALA A 45 -4.18 2.50 4.68
CA ALA A 45 -5.61 2.71 4.42
C ALA A 45 -6.07 4.10 4.86
N GLU A 46 -5.71 4.53 6.07
CA GLU A 46 -6.08 5.87 6.56
C GLU A 46 -5.43 6.98 5.71
N THR A 47 -4.20 6.78 5.24
CA THR A 47 -3.50 7.76 4.40
C THR A 47 -4.21 7.94 3.05
N TYR A 48 -4.54 6.85 2.35
CA TYR A 48 -5.28 6.90 1.09
C TYR A 48 -6.71 7.40 1.27
N ARG A 49 -7.38 7.01 2.37
CA ARG A 49 -8.73 7.48 2.68
C ARG A 49 -8.81 9.00 2.80
N ARG A 50 -7.78 9.66 3.34
CA ARG A 50 -7.72 11.13 3.47
C ARG A 50 -7.73 11.87 2.13
N ILE A 51 -7.33 11.20 1.05
CA ILE A 51 -7.33 11.75 -0.30
C ILE A 51 -8.43 11.15 -1.19
N GLY A 52 -9.40 10.44 -0.60
CA GLY A 52 -10.55 9.90 -1.31
C GLY A 52 -10.29 8.60 -2.07
N ILE A 53 -9.21 7.89 -1.76
CA ILE A 53 -8.85 6.62 -2.39
C ILE A 53 -9.17 5.46 -1.44
N GLU A 54 -9.90 4.46 -1.94
CA GLU A 54 -10.16 3.22 -1.21
C GLU A 54 -8.98 2.25 -1.42
N THR A 55 -8.58 1.54 -0.37
CA THR A 55 -7.55 0.51 -0.46
C THR A 55 -8.06 -0.84 0.02
N VAL A 56 -7.73 -1.90 -0.70
CA VAL A 56 -7.98 -3.29 -0.31
C VAL A 56 -6.67 -4.06 -0.23
N PHE A 57 -6.55 -4.95 0.74
CA PHE A 57 -5.33 -5.72 0.98
C PHE A 57 -5.58 -7.22 0.78
N GLY A 58 -4.90 -7.82 -0.19
CA GLY A 58 -4.89 -9.26 -0.42
C GLY A 58 -3.75 -9.92 0.36
N SER A 59 -4.10 -10.85 1.25
CA SER A 59 -3.14 -11.54 2.11
C SER A 59 -2.69 -12.86 1.47
N PHE A 60 -1.39 -13.02 1.20
CA PHE A 60 -0.83 -14.17 0.49
C PHE A 60 0.49 -14.66 1.12
N PRO A 61 0.92 -15.90 0.84
CA PRO A 61 2.28 -16.34 1.15
C PRO A 61 3.32 -15.36 0.61
N GLY A 62 4.40 -15.12 1.35
CA GLY A 62 5.31 -13.99 1.10
C GLY A 62 5.84 -13.88 -0.34
N LEU A 63 6.25 -14.99 -0.96
CA LEU A 63 6.68 -15.00 -2.37
C LEU A 63 5.53 -14.82 -3.36
N ARG A 64 4.34 -15.38 -3.07
CA ARG A 64 3.17 -15.24 -3.93
C ARG A 64 2.68 -13.79 -3.99
N SER A 65 2.73 -13.09 -2.86
CA SER A 65 2.44 -11.66 -2.74
C SER A 65 3.34 -10.81 -3.66
N LEU A 66 4.65 -11.14 -3.72
CA LEU A 66 5.58 -10.46 -4.62
C LEU A 66 5.32 -10.77 -6.09
N VAL A 67 4.96 -12.02 -6.41
CA VAL A 67 4.58 -12.38 -7.78
C VAL A 67 3.39 -11.52 -8.20
N TYR A 68 2.27 -11.56 -7.46
CA TYR A 68 1.03 -10.85 -7.82
C TYR A 68 1.19 -9.33 -7.97
N SER A 69 1.99 -8.71 -7.11
CA SER A 69 2.25 -7.28 -7.22
C SER A 69 3.21 -6.95 -8.37
N ASN A 70 4.20 -7.81 -8.65
CA ASN A 70 5.14 -7.60 -9.75
C ASN A 70 4.55 -7.91 -11.14
N THR A 71 3.59 -8.82 -11.25
CA THR A 71 2.91 -9.14 -12.52
C THR A 71 1.65 -8.31 -12.77
N GLY A 72 1.24 -7.49 -11.80
CA GLY A 72 0.15 -6.52 -11.95
C GLY A 72 -1.24 -7.08 -11.64
N GLU A 73 -1.36 -8.27 -11.08
CA GLU A 73 -2.62 -8.79 -10.52
C GLU A 73 -3.10 -7.96 -9.33
N THR A 74 -2.19 -7.22 -8.70
CA THR A 74 -2.50 -6.17 -7.73
C THR A 74 -1.76 -4.89 -8.09
N ASP A 75 -2.29 -3.74 -7.69
CA ASP A 75 -1.76 -2.41 -7.99
C ASP A 75 -0.43 -2.11 -7.25
N GLY A 76 -0.06 -2.95 -6.29
CA GLY A 76 1.23 -2.88 -5.64
C GLY A 76 1.36 -3.83 -4.45
N GLU A 77 2.35 -3.56 -3.63
CA GLU A 77 2.65 -4.33 -2.42
C GLU A 77 2.59 -3.38 -1.21
N LEU A 78 1.97 -3.82 -0.12
CA LEU A 78 1.73 -2.98 1.06
C LEU A 78 3.03 -2.42 1.66
N TYR A 79 4.04 -3.27 1.79
CA TYR A 79 5.41 -2.87 2.16
C TYR A 79 6.40 -3.96 1.77
N ARG A 80 7.67 -3.58 1.58
CA ARG A 80 8.83 -4.48 1.51
C ARG A 80 10.08 -3.80 2.06
N ILE A 81 11.11 -4.62 2.26
CA ILE A 81 12.47 -4.13 2.48
C ILE A 81 13.00 -3.47 1.20
N ALA A 82 13.88 -2.49 1.36
CA ALA A 82 14.62 -1.92 0.24
C ALA A 82 15.43 -3.02 -0.50
N GLY A 83 15.58 -2.88 -1.81
CA GLY A 83 16.28 -3.85 -2.67
C GLY A 83 15.38 -4.95 -3.25
N VAL A 84 14.10 -5.04 -2.87
CA VAL A 84 13.18 -6.03 -3.48
C VAL A 84 13.06 -5.88 -5.00
N THR A 85 13.28 -4.67 -5.50
CA THR A 85 13.20 -4.30 -6.92
C THR A 85 14.26 -5.00 -7.79
N GLU A 86 15.35 -5.50 -7.18
CA GLU A 86 16.34 -6.33 -7.90
C GLU A 86 15.75 -7.65 -8.40
N LYS A 87 14.76 -8.18 -7.68
CA LYS A 87 14.06 -9.44 -8.02
C LYS A 87 12.66 -9.20 -8.58
N CYS A 88 12.10 -8.02 -8.34
CA CYS A 88 10.76 -7.62 -8.75
C CYS A 88 10.84 -6.28 -9.51
N PRO A 89 11.30 -6.27 -10.77
CA PRO A 89 11.65 -5.05 -11.51
C PRO A 89 10.45 -4.14 -11.83
N ASN A 90 9.23 -4.66 -11.77
CA ASN A 90 8.02 -3.87 -12.02
C ASN A 90 7.52 -3.18 -10.74
N LEU A 91 8.07 -3.54 -9.57
CA LEU A 91 7.76 -2.85 -8.33
C LEU A 91 8.62 -1.59 -8.22
N LEU A 92 7.95 -0.44 -8.28
CA LEU A 92 8.60 0.85 -8.05
C LEU A 92 8.49 1.22 -6.56
N MET A 93 9.64 1.45 -5.93
CA MET A 93 9.69 1.80 -4.51
C MET A 93 9.22 3.25 -4.28
N VAL A 94 8.23 3.42 -3.41
CA VAL A 94 7.90 4.73 -2.83
C VAL A 94 8.89 5.01 -1.69
N PRO A 95 9.66 6.12 -1.72
CA PRO A 95 10.74 6.35 -0.76
C PRO A 95 10.28 6.77 0.65
N VAL A 96 8.98 6.69 0.93
CA VAL A 96 8.40 7.02 2.24
C VAL A 96 8.19 5.71 3.00
N PRO A 97 8.88 5.50 4.14
CA PRO A 97 8.73 4.27 4.91
C PRO A 97 7.34 4.18 5.55
N VAL A 98 6.67 3.03 5.38
CA VAL A 98 5.40 2.74 6.06
C VAL A 98 5.62 2.32 7.51
N ASN A 99 6.71 1.61 7.78
CA ASN A 99 7.16 1.20 9.12
C ASN A 99 8.68 1.05 9.15
N VAL A 100 9.24 1.10 10.35
CA VAL A 100 10.64 0.77 10.64
C VAL A 100 10.63 -0.39 11.63
N GLN A 101 11.41 -1.43 11.35
CA GLN A 101 11.52 -2.60 12.20
C GLN A 101 12.97 -2.78 12.65
N GLU A 102 13.16 -2.90 13.96
CA GLU A 102 14.46 -3.13 14.58
C GLU A 102 14.45 -4.48 15.30
N GLY A 103 15.44 -5.32 14.97
CA GLY A 103 15.66 -6.58 15.69
C GLY A 103 16.24 -6.29 17.06
N MET A 104 15.62 -6.82 18.12
CA MET A 104 16.04 -6.62 19.50
C MET A 104 16.11 -7.95 20.25
N VAL A 105 17.05 -8.05 21.19
CA VAL A 105 17.19 -9.19 22.10
C VAL A 105 16.55 -8.85 23.43
N PHE A 106 15.69 -9.75 23.92
CA PHE A 106 15.00 -9.61 25.21
C PHE A 106 15.33 -10.81 26.10
N THR A 107 15.64 -10.58 27.37
CA THR A 107 15.89 -11.60 28.38
C THR A 107 15.02 -11.34 29.61
N LYS A 108 14.61 -12.39 30.32
CA LYS A 108 13.93 -12.28 31.62
C LYS A 108 14.93 -12.15 32.79
N GLN A 109 16.20 -12.47 32.59
CA GLN A 109 17.26 -12.44 33.61
C GLN A 109 18.36 -11.46 33.20
N THR A 110 18.78 -10.61 34.13
CA THR A 110 19.63 -9.42 33.90
C THR A 110 21.08 -9.59 34.34
N GLU A 111 21.45 -10.69 34.99
CA GLU A 111 22.81 -10.91 35.49
C GLU A 111 23.69 -11.62 34.45
N PHE A 112 23.98 -10.94 33.36
CA PHE A 112 25.12 -11.26 32.50
C PHE A 112 25.63 -10.00 31.81
N ALA A 113 26.93 -9.94 31.57
CA ALA A 113 27.53 -8.82 30.85
C ALA A 113 27.14 -8.89 29.36
N ILE A 114 26.37 -7.92 28.88
CA ILE A 114 26.10 -7.74 27.45
C ILE A 114 27.36 -7.20 26.80
N LYS A 115 27.98 -8.00 25.91
CA LYS A 115 29.28 -7.67 25.27
C LYS A 115 29.17 -7.21 23.81
N GLY A 116 27.97 -6.96 23.31
CA GLY A 116 27.72 -6.59 21.92
C GLY A 116 27.18 -7.74 21.07
N TRP A 117 26.72 -7.43 19.85
CA TRP A 117 26.11 -8.39 18.92
C TRP A 117 27.06 -9.53 18.50
N ASP A 118 28.36 -9.24 18.44
CA ASP A 118 29.44 -10.18 18.09
C ASP A 118 29.72 -11.22 19.19
N ARG A 119 29.08 -11.06 20.35
CA ARG A 119 29.34 -11.85 21.58
C ARG A 119 28.05 -12.40 22.18
N LEU A 120 26.95 -12.43 21.41
CA LEU A 120 25.70 -13.14 21.75
C LEU A 120 25.86 -14.65 21.58
#